data_AF-A0A9D7CT25-F1
#
_entry.id   AF-A0A9D7CT25-F1
#
_cell.length_a   1.000
_cell.length_b   1.000
_cell.length_c   1.000
_cell.angle_alpha   90.00
_cell.angle_beta   90.00
_cell.angle_gamma   90.00
#
_symmetry.space_group_name_H-M   'P 1'
#
loop_
_entity.id
_entity.type
_entity.pdbx_description
1 polymer ?
#
loop_
_entity_poly.entity_id
_entity_poly.type
_entity_poly.pdbx_seq_one_letter_code
_entity_poly.pdbx_strand_id
1 'polypeptide(L)'
;MERARRFASVGGWLYVASGLALVALSFAPPWLGALTRLAVPEAAAPDRALALYAGVAGGLTVGLGVAVVAAVREAHTSGVACVAQGVFAWFVVDTLASLGHGSWQNAIGNTAFLLLAAPLWSLRRASAKEGRYAAPAR
;
A
#
# COMPACT_ATOMS: atom_id res chain seq x y z
N MET A 1 -19.15 11.76 14.87
CA MET A 1 -18.00 11.78 13.94
C MET A 1 -16.78 11.02 14.45
N GLU A 2 -16.43 11.09 15.73
CA GLU A 2 -15.22 10.42 16.24
C GLU A 2 -15.22 8.88 16.13
N ARG A 3 -16.36 8.22 16.40
CA ARG A 3 -16.49 6.77 16.21
C ARG A 3 -16.23 6.33 14.76
N ALA A 4 -16.73 7.09 13.79
CA ALA A 4 -16.50 6.81 12.37
C ALA A 4 -15.02 6.97 11.97
N ARG A 5 -14.33 7.98 12.51
CA ARG A 5 -12.88 8.15 12.30
C ARG A 5 -12.08 7.00 12.93
N ARG A 6 -12.42 6.58 14.14
CA ARG A 6 -11.74 5.43 14.78
C ARG A 6 -11.97 4.15 13.95
N PHE A 7 -13.20 3.90 13.52
CA PHE A 7 -13.53 2.75 12.69
C PHE A 7 -12.75 2.75 11.37
N ALA A 8 -12.74 3.86 10.64
CA ALA A 8 -12.03 3.96 9.37
C ALA A 8 -10.50 3.87 9.55
N SER A 9 -9.95 4.41 10.65
CA SER A 9 -8.53 4.26 10.95
C SER A 9 -8.17 2.81 11.27
N VAL A 10 -8.99 2.09 12.04
CA VAL A 10 -8.78 0.66 12.30
C VAL A 10 -8.89 -0.13 11.00
N GLY A 11 -9.90 0.13 10.18
CA GLY A 11 -10.06 -0.48 8.86
C GLY A 11 -8.84 -0.25 7.96
N GLY A 12 -8.32 0.98 7.90
CA GLY A 12 -7.11 1.31 7.14
C GLY A 12 -5.88 0.53 7.63
N TRP A 13 -5.67 0.43 8.95
CA TRP A 13 -4.57 -0.36 9.51
C TRP A 13 -4.73 -1.86 9.29
N LEU A 14 -5.95 -2.40 9.36
CA LEU A 14 -6.23 -3.79 9.02
C LEU A 14 -5.90 -4.05 7.54
N TYR A 15 -6.16 -3.09 6.66
CA TYR A 15 -5.79 -3.17 5.25
C TYR A 15 -4.26 -3.15 5.05
N VAL A 16 -3.54 -2.29 5.78
CA VAL A 16 -2.06 -2.31 5.78
C VAL A 16 -1.55 -3.68 6.25
N ALA A 17 -2.08 -4.20 7.35
CA ALA A 17 -1.67 -5.48 7.91
C ALA A 17 -1.96 -6.65 6.95
N SER A 18 -3.13 -6.68 6.31
CA SER A 18 -3.46 -7.71 5.33
C SER A 18 -2.58 -7.62 4.08
N GLY A 19 -2.25 -6.39 3.62
CA GLY A 19 -1.33 -6.18 2.51
C GLY A 19 0.09 -6.67 2.82
N LEU A 20 0.61 -6.36 4.01
CA LEU A 20 1.91 -6.88 4.47
C LEU A 20 1.89 -8.41 4.62
N ALA A 21 0.78 -8.98 5.08
CA ALA A 21 0.62 -10.43 5.16
C ALA A 21 0.64 -11.07 3.76
N LEU A 22 -0.02 -10.48 2.76
CA LEU A 22 0.04 -10.94 1.36
C LEU A 22 1.46 -10.90 0.81
N VAL A 23 2.22 -9.84 1.09
CA VAL A 23 3.63 -9.75 0.71
C VAL A 23 4.45 -10.82 1.42
N ALA A 24 4.28 -11.01 2.73
CA ALA A 24 4.98 -12.08 3.46
C ALA A 24 4.65 -13.47 2.88
N LEU A 25 3.39 -13.71 2.53
CA LEU A 25 2.94 -14.95 1.90
C LEU A 25 3.50 -15.14 0.50
N SER A 26 3.76 -14.07 -0.26
CA SER A 26 4.43 -14.18 -1.56
C SER A 26 5.84 -14.76 -1.45
N PHE A 27 6.52 -14.53 -0.32
CA PHE A 27 7.82 -15.11 -0.01
C PHE A 27 7.73 -16.39 0.83
N ALA A 28 6.52 -16.93 1.06
CA ALA A 28 6.37 -18.09 1.90
C ALA A 28 7.11 -19.30 1.30
N PRO A 29 7.90 -20.02 2.11
CA PRO A 29 8.61 -21.19 1.63
C PRO A 29 7.61 -22.29 1.17
N PRO A 30 7.99 -23.13 0.20
CA PRO A 30 7.09 -24.12 -0.41
C PRO A 30 6.41 -25.08 0.59
N TRP A 31 7.04 -25.34 1.74
CA TRP A 31 6.47 -26.22 2.77
C TRP A 31 5.22 -25.64 3.44
N LEU A 32 5.07 -24.31 3.49
CA LEU A 32 3.81 -23.69 3.93
C LEU A 32 2.68 -24.00 2.96
N GLY A 33 2.98 -24.01 1.65
CA GLY A 33 2.06 -24.48 0.62
C GLY A 33 1.78 -25.99 0.69
N ALA A 34 2.68 -26.78 1.30
CA ALA A 34 2.42 -28.19 1.56
C ALA A 34 1.45 -28.38 2.74
N LEU A 35 1.53 -27.54 3.78
CA LEU A 35 0.57 -27.54 4.88
C LEU A 35 -0.84 -27.13 4.43
N THR A 36 -0.96 -26.16 3.52
CA THR A 36 -2.27 -25.80 2.96
C THR A 36 -2.86 -26.94 2.13
N ARG A 37 -2.04 -27.76 1.47
CA ARG A 37 -2.50 -28.99 0.79
C ARG A 37 -2.98 -30.07 1.74
N LEU A 38 -2.50 -30.11 2.99
CA LEU A 38 -3.05 -31.00 4.01
C LEU A 38 -4.49 -30.58 4.41
N ALA A 39 -4.79 -29.28 4.36
CA ALA A 39 -6.11 -28.74 4.65
C ALA A 39 -7.05 -28.71 3.42
N VAL A 40 -6.49 -28.49 2.22
CA VAL A 40 -7.20 -28.38 0.94
C VAL A 40 -6.40 -29.16 -0.12
N PRO A 41 -6.68 -30.46 -0.34
CA PRO A 41 -5.88 -31.33 -1.20
C PRO A 41 -5.77 -30.89 -2.67
N GLU A 42 -6.78 -30.17 -3.17
CA GLU A 42 -6.80 -29.64 -4.54
C GLU A 42 -6.03 -28.32 -4.71
N ALA A 43 -5.46 -27.76 -3.64
CA ALA A 43 -4.69 -26.53 -3.74
C ALA A 43 -3.46 -26.73 -4.64
N ALA A 44 -3.47 -26.08 -5.81
CA ALA A 44 -2.33 -26.06 -6.71
C ALA A 44 -1.08 -25.55 -5.98
N ALA A 45 0.09 -26.05 -6.36
CA ALA A 45 1.34 -25.46 -5.92
C ALA A 45 1.34 -23.97 -6.28
N PRO A 46 1.70 -23.06 -5.36
CA PRO A 46 1.80 -21.66 -5.70
C PRO A 46 2.84 -21.52 -6.81
N ASP A 47 2.39 -21.18 -8.01
CA ASP A 47 3.29 -20.89 -9.10
C ASP A 47 3.93 -19.51 -8.88
N ARG A 48 5.04 -19.26 -9.57
CA ARG A 48 5.79 -18.01 -9.42
C ARG A 48 4.94 -16.77 -9.78
N ALA A 49 3.95 -16.91 -10.66
CA ALA A 49 3.08 -15.83 -11.07
C ALA A 49 2.09 -15.46 -9.96
N LEU A 50 1.53 -16.44 -9.26
CA LEU A 50 0.64 -16.25 -8.11
C LEU A 50 1.39 -15.61 -6.94
N ALA A 51 2.62 -16.04 -6.67
CA ALA A 51 3.47 -15.43 -5.65
C ALA A 51 3.74 -13.96 -5.98
N LEU A 52 4.17 -13.65 -7.21
CA LEU A 52 4.36 -12.27 -7.67
C LEU A 52 3.07 -11.44 -7.56
N TYR A 53 1.93 -12.01 -7.98
CA TYR A 53 0.64 -11.34 -7.90
C TYR A 53 0.24 -11.03 -6.46
N ALA A 54 0.47 -11.95 -5.52
CA ALA A 54 0.24 -11.72 -4.10
C ALA A 54 1.12 -10.58 -3.56
N GLY A 55 2.38 -10.49 -4.00
CA GLY A 55 3.28 -9.39 -3.67
C GLY A 55 2.77 -8.04 -4.17
N VAL A 56 2.36 -7.97 -5.44
CA VAL A 56 1.80 -6.75 -6.07
C VAL A 56 0.48 -6.33 -5.43
N ALA A 57 -0.45 -7.28 -5.27
CA ALA A 57 -1.73 -7.04 -4.59
C ALA A 57 -1.52 -6.58 -3.14
N GLY A 58 -0.54 -7.16 -2.45
CA GLY A 58 -0.15 -6.76 -1.10
C GLY A 58 0.37 -5.31 -1.06
N GLY A 59 1.23 -4.94 -2.00
CA GLY A 59 1.68 -3.55 -2.16
C GLY A 59 0.53 -2.57 -2.34
N LEU A 60 -0.43 -2.86 -3.24
CA LEU A 60 -1.59 -2.01 -3.50
C LEU A 60 -2.45 -1.84 -2.25
N THR A 61 -2.65 -2.94 -1.52
CA THR A 61 -3.41 -2.96 -0.27
C THR A 61 -2.72 -2.10 0.80
N VAL A 62 -1.39 -2.17 0.93
CA VAL A 62 -0.63 -1.29 1.84
C VAL A 62 -0.80 0.17 1.46
N GLY A 63 -0.62 0.52 0.18
CA GLY A 63 -0.75 1.91 -0.28
C GLY A 63 -2.14 2.50 0.00
N LEU A 64 -3.19 1.74 -0.31
CA LEU A 64 -4.57 2.18 -0.04
C LEU A 64 -4.82 2.32 1.47
N GLY A 65 -4.38 1.35 2.27
CA GLY A 65 -4.52 1.41 3.73
C GLY A 65 -3.83 2.64 4.33
N VAL A 66 -2.62 2.96 3.88
CA VAL A 66 -1.89 4.17 4.29
C VAL A 66 -2.63 5.44 3.89
N ALA A 67 -3.16 5.52 2.66
CA ALA A 67 -3.94 6.67 2.22
C ALA A 67 -5.21 6.89 3.08
N VAL A 68 -5.92 5.81 3.42
CA VAL A 68 -7.10 5.86 4.30
C VAL A 68 -6.72 6.30 5.71
N VAL A 69 -5.65 5.74 6.28
CA VAL A 69 -5.17 6.12 7.61
C VAL A 69 -4.79 7.61 7.65
N ALA A 70 -4.07 8.10 6.63
CA ALA A 70 -3.70 9.50 6.50
C ALA A 70 -4.93 10.40 6.42
N ALA A 71 -5.88 10.08 5.53
CA ALA A 71 -7.10 10.85 5.33
C ALA A 71 -7.97 10.96 6.60
N VAL A 72 -7.93 9.96 7.47
CA VAL A 72 -8.81 9.89 8.64
C VAL A 72 -8.15 10.45 9.91
N ARG A 73 -6.83 10.26 10.08
CA ARG A 73 -6.10 10.72 11.27
C ARG A 73 -5.77 12.21 11.20
N GLU A 74 -5.41 12.68 10.02
CA GLU A 74 -5.07 14.08 9.82
C GLU A 74 -6.30 14.81 9.30
N ALA A 75 -7.11 15.35 10.23
CA ALA A 75 -8.32 16.10 9.93
C ALA A 75 -8.10 17.36 9.04
N HIS A 76 -6.84 17.65 8.71
CA HIS A 76 -6.38 18.84 8.00
C HIS A 76 -5.35 18.57 6.88
N THR A 77 -5.02 17.31 6.56
CA THR A 77 -4.19 17.04 5.37
C THR A 77 -4.97 17.26 4.10
N SER A 78 -4.32 17.86 3.10
CA SER A 78 -4.86 17.88 1.75
C SER A 78 -5.01 16.45 1.24
N GLY A 79 -6.05 16.19 0.45
CA GLY A 79 -6.22 14.88 -0.21
C GLY A 79 -5.00 14.48 -1.04
N VAL A 80 -4.28 15.48 -1.59
CA VAL A 80 -2.99 15.29 -2.28
C VAL A 80 -1.92 14.68 -1.36
N ALA A 81 -1.85 15.09 -0.10
CA ALA A 81 -0.91 14.53 0.86
C ALA A 81 -1.20 13.06 1.17
N CYS A 82 -2.49 12.72 1.36
CA CYS A 82 -2.92 11.35 1.62
C CYS A 82 -2.61 10.43 0.44
N VAL A 83 -2.91 10.88 -0.79
CA VAL A 83 -2.60 10.14 -2.02
C VAL A 83 -1.09 9.98 -2.17
N ALA A 84 -0.30 11.03 -1.96
CA ALA A 84 1.16 10.95 -2.06
C ALA A 84 1.76 9.94 -1.06
N GLN A 85 1.28 9.92 0.19
CA GLN A 85 1.70 8.94 1.19
C GLN A 85 1.33 7.51 0.79
N GLY A 86 0.11 7.30 0.29
CA GLY A 86 -0.35 5.99 -0.18
C GLY A 86 0.45 5.49 -1.40
N VAL A 87 0.67 6.35 -2.39
CA VAL A 87 1.48 6.03 -3.59
C VAL A 87 2.91 5.67 -3.19
N PHE A 88 3.52 6.40 -2.25
CA PHE A 88 4.86 6.07 -1.78
C PHE A 88 4.91 4.72 -1.06
N ALA A 89 3.97 4.47 -0.15
CA ALA A 89 3.91 3.21 0.57
C ALA A 89 3.69 2.02 -0.37
N TRP A 90 2.79 2.15 -1.34
CA TRP A 90 2.63 1.18 -2.43
C TRP A 90 3.94 0.98 -3.18
N PHE A 91 4.55 2.06 -3.68
CA PHE A 91 5.78 1.99 -4.47
C PHE A 91 6.87 1.21 -3.75
N VAL A 92 7.12 1.51 -2.47
CA VAL A 92 8.15 0.82 -1.69
C VAL A 92 7.85 -0.67 -1.59
N VAL A 93 6.64 -1.03 -1.16
CA VAL A 93 6.27 -2.43 -0.91
C VAL A 93 6.22 -3.24 -2.20
N ASP A 94 5.55 -2.71 -3.23
CA ASP A 94 5.37 -3.37 -4.53
C ASP A 94 6.71 -3.56 -5.26
N THR A 95 7.57 -2.55 -5.22
CA THR A 95 8.91 -2.63 -5.85
C THR A 95 9.80 -3.62 -5.13
N LEU A 96 9.82 -3.64 -3.79
CA LEU A 96 10.59 -4.63 -3.04
C LEU A 96 10.08 -6.05 -3.29
N ALA A 97 8.76 -6.25 -3.32
CA ALA A 97 8.16 -7.54 -3.65
C ALA A 97 8.56 -7.99 -5.07
N SER A 98 8.46 -7.09 -6.04
CA SER A 98 8.80 -7.36 -7.44
C SER A 98 10.26 -7.75 -7.62
N LEU A 99 11.18 -6.99 -7.01
CA LEU A 99 12.62 -7.30 -7.04
C LEU A 99 12.92 -8.64 -6.36
N GLY A 100 12.29 -8.92 -5.23
CA GLY A 100 12.43 -10.21 -4.53
C GLY A 100 11.97 -11.41 -5.35
N HIS A 101 11.03 -11.22 -6.27
CA HIS A 101 10.56 -12.25 -7.21
C HIS A 101 11.30 -12.23 -8.57
N GLY A 102 12.29 -11.35 -8.75
CA GLY A 102 13.07 -11.19 -9.97
C GLY A 102 12.36 -10.46 -11.11
N SER A 103 11.25 -9.77 -10.83
CA SER A 103 10.47 -8.98 -11.80
C SER A 103 10.98 -7.53 -11.86
N TRP A 104 12.21 -7.35 -12.36
CA TRP A 104 12.86 -6.03 -12.41
C TRP A 104 12.17 -5.05 -13.37
N GLN A 105 11.47 -5.57 -14.40
CA GLN A 105 10.70 -4.76 -15.33
C GLN A 105 9.56 -4.03 -14.60
N ASN A 106 8.93 -4.69 -13.62
CA ASN A 106 7.89 -4.05 -12.81
C ASN A 106 8.47 -2.93 -11.93
N ALA A 107 9.67 -3.12 -11.37
CA ALA A 107 10.36 -2.08 -10.61
C ALA A 107 10.66 -0.83 -11.47
N ILE A 108 11.02 -1.00 -12.75
CA ILE A 108 11.18 0.12 -13.68
C ILE A 108 9.84 0.83 -13.92
N GLY A 109 8.78 0.07 -14.19
CA GLY A 109 7.42 0.61 -14.37
C GLY A 109 6.96 1.42 -13.15
N ASN A 110 7.12 0.86 -11.96
CA ASN A 110 6.81 1.53 -10.70
C ASN A 110 7.62 2.82 -10.51
N THR A 111 8.90 2.81 -10.87
CA THR A 111 9.76 4.00 -10.78
C THR A 111 9.32 5.08 -11.74
N ALA A 112 9.00 4.72 -12.99
CA ALA A 112 8.44 5.66 -13.97
C ALA A 112 7.12 6.25 -13.48
N PHE A 113 6.24 5.43 -12.89
CA PHE A 113 5.00 5.90 -12.29
C PHE A 113 5.24 6.83 -11.09
N LEU A 114 6.19 6.51 -10.21
CA LEU A 114 6.53 7.37 -9.07
C LEU A 114 7.04 8.73 -9.55
N LEU A 115 7.87 8.76 -10.61
CA LEU A 115 8.34 10.00 -11.22
C LEU A 115 7.20 10.82 -11.81
N LEU A 116 6.24 10.17 -12.46
CA LEU A 116 5.01 10.83 -12.94
C LEU A 116 4.17 11.40 -11.78
N ALA A 117 4.14 10.70 -10.64
CA ALA A 117 3.46 11.13 -9.44
C ALA A 117 4.25 12.19 -8.62
N ALA A 118 5.54 12.41 -8.91
CA ALA A 118 6.41 13.33 -8.18
C ALA A 118 5.83 14.75 -7.99
N PRO A 119 5.10 15.35 -8.96
CA PRO A 119 4.46 16.65 -8.78
C PRO A 119 3.47 16.71 -7.60
N LEU A 120 2.90 15.58 -7.15
CA LEU A 120 2.01 15.55 -5.99
C LEU A 120 2.70 16.05 -4.72
N TRP A 121 4.00 15.79 -4.55
CA TRP A 121 4.78 16.29 -3.41
C TRP A 121 5.05 17.79 -3.51
N SER A 122 5.22 18.31 -4.73
CA SER A 122 5.36 19.76 -4.96
C SER A 122 4.04 20.48 -4.69
N LEU A 123 2.92 19.93 -5.17
CA LEU A 123 1.58 20.46 -4.90
C LEU A 123 1.24 20.43 -3.40
N ARG A 124 1.65 19.37 -2.68
CA ARG A 124 1.54 19.29 -1.22
C ARG A 124 2.24 20.48 -0.53
N ARG A 125 3.47 20.79 -0.93
CA ARG A 125 4.26 21.90 -0.35
C ARG A 125 3.62 23.26 -0.65
N ALA A 126 3.15 23.48 -1.88
CA ALA A 126 2.47 24.71 -2.27
C ALA A 126 1.17 24.93 -1.49
N SER A 127 0.35 23.87 -1.40
CA SER A 127 -0.88 23.83 -0.60
C SER A 127 -0.66 24.18 0.88
N ALA A 128 0.42 23.66 1.48
CA ALA A 128 0.79 23.98 2.86
C ALA A 128 1.23 25.44 3.03
N LYS A 129 1.99 25.99 2.06
CA LYS A 129 2.53 27.35 2.10
C LYS A 129 1.45 28.42 1.93
N GLU A 130 0.44 28.16 1.10
CA GLU A 130 -0.62 29.13 0.80
C GLU A 130 -1.68 29.25 1.90
N GLY A 131 -1.56 28.51 3.01
CA GLY A 131 -2.54 28.59 4.09
C GLY A 131 -3.96 28.17 3.68
N ARG A 132 -4.16 27.56 2.50
CA ARG A 132 -5.46 27.02 2.08
C ARG A 132 -5.98 25.90 2.98
N TYR A 133 -5.13 25.43 3.90
CA TYR A 133 -5.44 24.49 4.97
C TYR A 133 -5.20 25.08 6.37
N ALA A 134 -4.92 26.39 6.50
CA ALA A 134 -4.92 27.06 7.78
C ALA A 134 -6.34 26.99 8.36
N ALA A 135 -6.44 26.44 9.57
CA ALA A 135 -7.72 26.23 10.23
C ALA A 135 -8.52 27.54 10.30
N PRO A 136 -9.86 27.51 10.18
CA PRO A 136 -10.66 28.61 10.69
C PRO A 136 -10.29 28.76 12.18
N ALA A 137 -9.86 29.95 12.57
CA ALA A 137 -9.56 30.28 13.96
C ALA A 137 -10.75 29.86 14.83
N ARG A 138 -10.48 29.05 15.85
CA ARG A 138 -11.47 28.68 16.87
C ARG A 138 -11.64 29.82 17.86
#